data_AF-A0A925LRE3-F1
#
_entry.id   AF-A0A925LRE3-F1
#
_cell.length_a   1.000
_cell.length_b   1.000
_cell.length_c   1.000
_cell.angle_alpha   90.00
_cell.angle_beta   90.00
_cell.angle_gamma   90.00
#
_symmetry.space_group_name_H-M   'P 1'
#
loop_
_entity.id
_entity.type
_entity.pdbx_description
1 polymer ?
#
loop_
_entity_poly.entity_id
_entity_poly.type
_entity_poly.pdbx_seq_one_letter_code
_entity_poly.pdbx_strand_id
1 'polypeptide(L)'
;DDHYPDLYVANDFAQNSLLINQGDGSFKDVAKESIVGSFSTSMGVASGDINGDGVPEIYVANMFSKMGRRIIAHVSAKDYPAGIYEQLVGSCAGNRMFSTQGDVREYQELSEQLGVNAVGWAYAPAFADFDGDGSLDVYATTGFLSFDRRKPDG
;
A
#
# COMPACT_ATOMS: atom_id res chain seq x y z
N ASP A 1 18.70 6.20 9.80
CA ASP A 1 18.39 4.91 10.42
C ASP A 1 18.88 4.95 11.87
N ASP A 2 17.98 4.68 12.81
CA ASP A 2 18.27 4.58 14.24
C ASP A 2 18.40 3.11 14.71
N HIS A 3 18.28 2.16 13.78
CA HIS A 3 18.37 0.72 13.97
C HIS A 3 17.32 0.12 14.91
N TYR A 4 16.25 0.85 15.22
CA TYR A 4 15.11 0.33 15.94
C TYR A 4 14.01 -0.14 14.97
N PRO A 5 13.38 -1.30 15.21
CA PRO A 5 12.28 -1.74 14.36
C PRO A 5 11.04 -0.87 14.61
N ASP A 6 10.52 -0.27 13.54
CA ASP A 6 9.24 0.43 13.48
C ASP A 6 8.09 -0.53 13.15
N LEU A 7 6.85 -0.04 13.29
CA LEU A 7 5.65 -0.82 12.95
C LEU A 7 4.79 -0.10 11.92
N TYR A 8 4.37 -0.85 10.90
CA TYR A 8 3.30 -0.46 10.00
C TYR A 8 2.10 -1.39 10.21
N VAL A 9 0.91 -0.80 10.36
CA VAL A 9 -0.33 -1.57 10.59
C VAL A 9 -1.33 -1.24 9.48
N ALA A 10 -1.66 -2.24 8.68
CA ALA A 10 -2.74 -2.19 7.70
C ALA A 10 -4.10 -2.27 8.40
N ASN A 11 -5.02 -1.38 8.05
CA ASN A 11 -6.38 -1.33 8.56
C ASN A 11 -7.39 -1.32 7.41
N ASP A 12 -8.39 -2.20 7.45
CA ASP A 12 -9.40 -2.36 6.39
C ASP A 12 -10.49 -1.27 6.43
N PHE A 13 -10.83 -0.80 7.64
CA PHE A 13 -11.89 0.19 7.87
C PHE A 13 -11.40 1.45 8.60
N ALA A 14 -10.11 1.74 8.54
CA ALA A 14 -9.51 2.93 9.13
C ALA A 14 -8.26 3.37 8.36
N GLN A 15 -7.68 4.50 8.77
CA GLN A 15 -6.34 4.88 8.32
C GLN A 15 -5.32 3.84 8.76
N ASN A 16 -4.32 3.57 7.92
CA ASN A 16 -3.18 2.75 8.31
C ASN A 16 -2.35 3.48 9.37
N SER A 17 -1.63 2.73 10.21
CA SER A 17 -0.76 3.30 11.24
C SER A 17 0.71 3.15 10.86
N LEU A 18 1.50 4.18 11.12
CA LEU A 18 2.95 4.14 11.08
C LEU A 18 3.47 4.55 12.45
N LEU A 19 4.06 3.61 13.17
CA LEU A 19 4.48 3.77 14.55
C LEU A 19 6.00 3.72 14.63
N ILE A 20 6.62 4.84 14.98
CA ILE A 20 8.07 4.97 15.08
C ILE A 20 8.53 4.60 16.49
N ASN A 21 9.45 3.66 16.58
CA ASN A 21 10.02 3.21 17.84
C ASN A 21 10.88 4.32 18.45
N GLN A 22 10.66 4.62 19.72
CA GLN A 22 11.41 5.68 20.41
C GLN A 22 12.64 5.15 21.17
N GLY A 23 12.90 3.83 21.12
CA GLY A 23 14.04 3.18 21.79
C GLY A 23 13.86 2.96 23.29
N ASP A 24 12.75 3.42 23.88
CA ASP A 24 12.42 3.30 25.30
C ASP A 24 11.27 2.32 25.58
N GLY A 25 10.86 1.55 24.56
CA GLY A 25 9.71 0.66 24.60
C GLY A 25 8.37 1.34 24.26
N SER A 26 8.38 2.63 23.96
CA SER A 26 7.22 3.36 23.42
C SER A 26 7.30 3.53 21.91
N PHE A 27 6.13 3.80 21.30
CA PHE A 27 5.99 4.12 19.89
C PHE A 27 5.26 5.45 19.70
N LYS A 28 5.68 6.22 18.70
CA LYS A 28 5.02 7.44 18.25
C LYS A 28 4.27 7.18 16.95
N ASP A 29 2.96 7.40 16.94
CA ASP A 29 2.17 7.38 15.71
C ASP A 29 2.44 8.63 14.86
N VAL A 30 2.92 8.42 13.64
CA VAL A 30 3.22 9.45 12.65
C VAL A 30 2.40 9.28 11.37
N ALA A 31 1.37 8.43 11.37
CA ALA A 31 0.56 8.11 10.18
C ALA A 31 -0.03 9.35 9.49
N LYS A 32 -0.42 10.36 10.26
CA LYS A 32 -0.99 11.62 9.72
C LYS A 32 0.04 12.52 9.03
N GLU A 33 1.31 12.23 9.24
CA GLU A 33 2.43 13.03 8.75
C GLU A 33 3.02 12.44 7.45
N SER A 34 2.48 11.30 6.98
CA SER A 34 3.00 10.54 5.85
C SER A 34 1.87 9.95 5.00
N ILE A 35 2.08 9.85 3.69
CA ILE A 35 1.05 9.32 2.78
C ILE A 35 0.73 7.84 3.03
N VAL A 36 1.64 7.10 3.66
CA VAL A 36 1.44 5.67 3.97
C VAL A 36 0.36 5.44 5.03
N GLY A 37 0.01 6.46 5.82
CA GLY A 37 -1.12 6.43 6.76
C GLY A 37 -2.47 6.73 6.11
N SER A 38 -2.52 6.95 4.80
CA SER A 38 -3.77 7.25 4.09
C SER A 38 -4.78 6.11 4.26
N PHE A 39 -6.07 6.49 4.26
CA PHE A 39 -7.14 5.50 4.26
C PHE A 39 -7.07 4.64 2.99
N SER A 40 -7.18 3.33 3.15
CA SER A 40 -7.39 2.37 2.08
C SER A 40 -8.01 1.10 2.67
N THR A 41 -8.49 0.21 1.82
CA THR A 41 -9.08 -1.08 2.21
C THR A 41 -7.99 -2.11 2.45
N SER A 42 -7.14 -1.82 3.44
CA SER A 42 -5.84 -2.47 3.63
C SER A 42 -5.97 -3.78 4.37
N MET A 43 -5.44 -4.84 3.77
CA MET A 43 -5.69 -6.22 4.19
C MET A 43 -4.42 -7.03 4.43
N GLY A 44 -3.28 -6.52 3.97
CA GLY A 44 -1.98 -7.06 4.28
C GLY A 44 -0.87 -6.08 3.90
N VAL A 45 0.31 -6.31 4.45
CA VAL A 45 1.50 -5.51 4.18
C VAL A 45 2.71 -6.42 4.04
N ALA A 46 3.61 -6.06 3.13
CA ALA A 46 4.97 -6.58 3.05
C ALA A 46 5.95 -5.41 2.99
N SER A 47 7.14 -5.57 3.56
CA SER A 47 8.23 -4.60 3.46
C SER A 47 9.53 -5.29 3.06
N GLY A 48 10.36 -4.59 2.27
CA GLY A 48 11.61 -5.12 1.74
C GLY A 48 12.29 -4.10 0.84
N ASP A 49 13.61 -4.20 0.72
CA ASP A 49 14.43 -3.34 -0.15
C ASP A 49 14.32 -3.85 -1.60
N ILE A 50 13.38 -3.31 -2.36
CA ILE A 50 13.10 -3.76 -3.73
C ILE A 50 14.05 -3.09 -4.71
N ASN A 51 14.45 -1.85 -4.42
CA ASN A 51 15.27 -1.05 -5.33
C ASN A 51 16.79 -1.21 -5.07
N GLY A 52 17.19 -1.82 -3.95
CA GLY A 52 18.57 -2.09 -3.58
C GLY A 52 19.32 -0.91 -2.95
N ASP A 53 18.62 0.12 -2.48
CA ASP A 53 19.21 1.32 -1.86
C ASP A 53 19.43 1.20 -0.35
N GLY A 54 19.07 0.06 0.23
CA GLY A 54 19.19 -0.22 1.66
C GLY A 54 18.03 0.35 2.50
N VAL A 55 17.01 0.93 1.88
CA VAL A 55 15.79 1.43 2.53
C VAL A 55 14.59 0.59 2.10
N PRO A 56 13.88 -0.08 3.03
CA PRO A 56 12.74 -0.90 2.67
C PRO A 56 11.58 -0.10 2.06
N GLU A 57 11.06 -0.57 0.94
CA GLU A 57 9.74 -0.22 0.43
C GLU A 57 8.62 -0.88 1.24
N ILE A 58 7.40 -0.33 1.12
CA ILE A 58 6.18 -0.87 1.71
C ILE A 58 5.18 -1.18 0.60
N TYR A 59 4.76 -2.45 0.49
CA TYR A 59 3.62 -2.86 -0.31
C TYR A 59 2.40 -3.11 0.57
N VAL A 60 1.28 -2.48 0.23
CA VAL A 60 0.00 -2.65 0.92
C VAL A 60 -0.99 -3.31 -0.02
N ALA A 61 -1.44 -4.51 0.37
CA ALA A 61 -2.49 -5.25 -0.31
C ALA A 61 -3.85 -4.65 0.05
N ASN A 62 -4.64 -4.30 -0.96
CA ASN A 62 -5.94 -3.67 -0.81
C ASN A 62 -7.03 -4.37 -1.63
N MET A 63 -8.28 -3.98 -1.39
CA MET A 63 -9.35 -4.29 -2.35
C MET A 63 -9.10 -3.55 -3.67
N PHE A 64 -9.44 -4.21 -4.77
CA PHE A 64 -9.47 -3.59 -6.09
C PHE A 64 -10.88 -3.54 -6.66
N SER A 65 -11.21 -2.43 -7.31
CA SER A 65 -12.45 -2.28 -8.08
C SER A 65 -12.23 -1.44 -9.32
N LYS A 66 -12.23 -2.09 -10.50
CA LYS A 66 -12.17 -1.43 -11.80
C LYS A 66 -13.33 -0.45 -12.00
N MET A 67 -14.52 -0.79 -11.51
CA MET A 67 -15.68 0.11 -11.58
C MET A 67 -15.53 1.28 -10.62
N GLY A 68 -15.08 1.03 -9.39
CA GLY A 68 -14.79 2.09 -8.40
C GLY A 68 -13.80 3.11 -8.96
N ARG A 69 -12.70 2.65 -9.54
CA ARG A 69 -11.71 3.50 -10.23
C ARG A 69 -12.28 4.36 -11.36
N ARG A 70 -13.21 3.81 -12.16
CA ARG A 70 -13.87 4.56 -13.23
C ARG A 70 -14.81 5.63 -12.68
N ILE A 71 -15.59 5.29 -11.66
CA ILE A 71 -16.56 6.20 -11.06
C ILE A 71 -15.85 7.34 -10.34
N ILE A 72 -14.83 7.02 -9.53
CA ILE A 72 -14.12 8.03 -8.73
C ILE A 72 -13.41 9.07 -9.61
N ALA A 73 -13.01 8.70 -10.84
CA ALA A 73 -12.42 9.61 -11.82
C ALA A 73 -13.40 10.66 -12.39
N HIS A 74 -14.71 10.50 -12.15
CA HIS A 74 -15.77 11.39 -12.68
C HIS A 74 -16.51 12.17 -11.59
N VAL A 75 -16.07 12.08 -10.34
CA VAL A 75 -16.60 12.85 -9.20
C VAL A 75 -15.45 13.62 -8.55
N SER A 76 -15.76 14.58 -7.67
CA SER A 76 -14.72 15.28 -6.92
C SER A 76 -15.12 15.57 -5.47
N ALA A 77 -14.18 16.09 -4.69
CA ALA A 77 -14.40 16.38 -3.27
C ALA A 77 -15.61 17.27 -2.98
N LYS A 78 -16.02 18.13 -3.93
CA LYS A 78 -17.18 19.01 -3.80
C LYS A 78 -18.53 18.27 -3.79
N ASP A 79 -18.54 17.04 -4.30
CA ASP A 79 -19.75 16.24 -4.44
C ASP A 79 -20.08 15.49 -3.13
N TYR A 80 -19.20 15.58 -2.12
CA TYR A 80 -19.28 14.82 -0.88
C TYR A 80 -19.04 15.69 0.37
N PRO A 81 -19.51 15.24 1.55
CA PRO A 81 -19.05 15.80 2.82
C PRO A 81 -17.52 15.71 2.97
N ALA A 82 -16.94 16.61 3.76
CA ALA A 82 -15.51 16.65 3.99
C ALA A 82 -14.96 15.30 4.49
N GLY A 83 -13.85 14.84 3.90
CA GLY A 83 -13.18 13.59 4.26
C GLY A 83 -13.72 12.33 3.56
N ILE A 84 -14.94 12.37 3.02
CA ILE A 84 -15.56 11.20 2.38
C ILE A 84 -14.93 10.93 1.02
N TYR A 85 -14.63 11.98 0.26
CA TYR A 85 -14.02 11.80 -1.06
C TYR A 85 -12.63 11.14 -0.96
N GLU A 86 -11.81 11.54 0.01
CA GLU A 86 -10.49 10.96 0.24
C GLU A 86 -10.58 9.49 0.64
N GLN A 87 -11.57 9.12 1.44
CA GLN A 87 -11.84 7.71 1.77
C GLN A 87 -12.24 6.92 0.53
N LEU A 88 -13.12 7.46 -0.33
CA LEU A 88 -13.53 6.81 -1.57
C LEU A 88 -12.37 6.63 -2.56
N VAL A 89 -11.52 7.65 -2.72
CA VAL A 89 -10.27 7.57 -3.49
C VAL A 89 -9.39 6.45 -2.92
N GLY A 90 -9.24 6.43 -1.59
CA GLY A 90 -8.53 5.39 -0.84
C GLY A 90 -9.02 3.97 -1.14
N SER A 91 -10.34 3.74 -1.06
CA SER A 91 -10.97 2.44 -1.33
C SER A 91 -10.89 2.00 -2.79
N CYS A 92 -10.74 2.95 -3.71
CA CYS A 92 -10.65 2.68 -5.15
C CYS A 92 -9.19 2.63 -5.65
N ALA A 93 -8.21 2.96 -4.80
CA ALA A 93 -6.81 3.06 -5.23
C ALA A 93 -6.24 1.73 -5.74
N GLY A 94 -6.74 0.59 -5.26
CA GLY A 94 -6.11 -0.71 -5.46
C GLY A 94 -4.90 -0.87 -4.54
N ASN A 95 -4.04 -1.85 -4.82
CA ASN A 95 -2.82 -2.06 -4.01
C ASN A 95 -1.89 -0.86 -4.10
N ARG A 96 -1.05 -0.69 -3.08
CA ARG A 96 -0.11 0.44 -3.04
C ARG A 96 1.32 0.00 -2.82
N MET A 97 2.25 0.71 -3.45
CA MET A 97 3.68 0.59 -3.20
C MET A 97 4.23 1.96 -2.82
N PHE A 98 4.99 2.02 -1.74
CA PHE A 98 5.60 3.23 -1.23
C PHE A 98 7.11 3.05 -1.08
N SER A 99 7.88 4.06 -1.50
CA SER A 99 9.34 4.12 -1.35
C SER A 99 9.74 5.44 -0.68
N THR A 100 10.86 5.45 0.03
CA THR A 100 11.44 6.64 0.64
C THR A 100 12.95 6.58 0.56
N GLN A 101 13.62 7.73 0.70
CA GLN A 101 15.09 7.83 0.81
C GLN A 101 15.57 7.79 2.26
N GLY A 102 14.77 7.21 3.15
CA GLY A 102 15.08 7.00 4.57
C GLY A 102 14.35 7.93 5.54
N ASP A 103 13.54 8.89 5.06
CA ASP A 103 12.61 9.64 5.91
C ASP A 103 11.21 9.04 5.82
N VAL A 104 10.77 8.46 6.93
CA VAL A 104 9.44 7.84 7.10
C VAL A 104 8.27 8.82 6.89
N ARG A 105 8.53 10.13 6.91
CA ARG A 105 7.54 11.19 6.62
C ARG A 105 7.46 11.50 5.12
N GLU A 106 8.49 11.17 4.35
CA GLU A 106 8.64 11.56 2.95
C GLU A 106 8.55 10.36 1.99
N TYR A 107 7.52 9.54 2.16
CA TYR A 107 7.23 8.48 1.19
C TYR A 107 6.70 9.04 -0.14
N GLN A 108 7.07 8.37 -1.22
CA GLN A 108 6.52 8.52 -2.55
C GLN A 108 5.72 7.28 -2.92
N GLU A 109 4.59 7.47 -3.58
CA GLU A 109 3.76 6.37 -4.06
C GLU A 109 4.18 5.96 -5.48
N LEU A 110 4.49 4.67 -5.68
CA LEU A 110 4.94 4.09 -6.94
C LEU A 110 3.90 3.16 -7.59
N SER A 111 2.71 3.06 -6.99
CA SER A 111 1.69 2.05 -7.30
C SER A 111 1.32 1.95 -8.78
N GLU A 112 0.97 3.07 -9.40
CA GLU A 112 0.59 3.14 -10.83
C GLU A 112 1.79 2.99 -11.76
N GLN A 113 2.95 3.55 -11.38
CA GLN A 113 4.17 3.46 -12.18
C GLN A 113 4.62 2.01 -12.36
N LEU A 114 4.50 1.21 -11.30
CA LEU A 114 4.84 -0.21 -11.30
C LEU A 114 3.67 -1.11 -11.75
N GLY A 115 2.46 -0.55 -11.92
CA GLY A 115 1.26 -1.29 -12.27
C GLY A 115 0.73 -2.22 -11.17
N VAL A 116 1.31 -2.16 -9.97
CA VAL A 116 0.97 -3.07 -8.86
C VAL A 116 -0.42 -2.79 -8.27
N ASN A 117 -0.92 -1.57 -8.46
CA ASN A 117 -2.27 -1.15 -8.10
C ASN A 117 -3.37 -1.99 -8.76
N ALA A 118 -3.07 -2.67 -9.87
CA ALA A 118 -3.99 -3.53 -10.60
C ALA A 118 -3.81 -5.03 -10.29
N VAL A 119 -3.04 -5.39 -9.26
CA VAL A 119 -2.79 -6.80 -8.86
C VAL A 119 -3.95 -7.33 -8.01
N GLY A 120 -5.13 -7.46 -8.60
CA GLY A 120 -6.23 -8.13 -7.95
C GLY A 120 -6.77 -7.42 -6.70
N TRP A 121 -7.81 -8.02 -6.12
CA TRP A 121 -8.09 -7.88 -4.70
C TRP A 121 -7.07 -8.73 -3.92
N ALA A 122 -6.01 -8.10 -3.41
CA ALA A 122 -4.91 -8.79 -2.74
C ALA A 122 -5.10 -8.91 -1.21
N TYR A 123 -4.44 -9.90 -0.60
CA TYR A 123 -4.58 -10.18 0.84
C TYR A 123 -3.23 -10.41 1.52
N ALA A 124 -2.49 -11.46 1.15
CA ALA A 124 -1.27 -11.89 1.84
C ALA A 124 -0.04 -11.65 0.95
N PRO A 125 0.48 -10.42 0.90
CA PRO A 125 1.68 -10.14 0.14
C PRO A 125 2.93 -10.70 0.83
N ALA A 126 3.93 -11.04 0.03
CA ALA A 126 5.26 -11.41 0.47
C ALA A 126 6.29 -10.94 -0.56
N PHE A 127 7.49 -10.63 -0.09
CA PHE A 127 8.65 -10.41 -0.94
C PHE A 127 9.60 -11.59 -0.87
N ALA A 128 10.09 -12.02 -2.02
CA ALA A 128 11.10 -13.07 -2.16
C ALA A 128 11.76 -12.94 -3.53
N ASP A 129 13.01 -13.37 -3.65
CA ASP A 129 13.69 -13.53 -4.94
C ASP A 129 13.27 -14.90 -5.53
N PHE A 130 12.35 -14.91 -6.50
CA PHE A 130 11.82 -16.15 -7.07
C PHE A 130 12.63 -16.67 -8.24
N ASP A 131 13.37 -15.80 -8.95
CA ASP A 131 14.16 -16.18 -10.12
C ASP A 131 15.68 -16.29 -9.85
N GLY A 132 16.11 -15.90 -8.66
CA GLY A 132 17.48 -16.00 -8.17
C GLY A 132 18.40 -14.91 -8.71
N ASP A 133 17.86 -13.77 -9.17
CA ASP A 133 18.65 -12.66 -9.71
C ASP A 133 19.21 -11.71 -8.64
N GLY A 134 18.83 -11.93 -7.37
CA GLY A 134 19.22 -11.13 -6.21
C GLY A 134 18.33 -9.93 -5.92
N SER A 135 17.32 -9.67 -6.74
CA SER A 135 16.30 -8.64 -6.54
C SER A 135 15.04 -9.25 -5.89
N LEU A 136 14.33 -8.48 -5.09
CA LEU A 136 13.07 -8.95 -4.49
C LEU A 136 11.92 -8.84 -5.49
N ASP A 137 11.19 -9.94 -5.66
CA ASP A 137 9.90 -9.96 -6.34
C ASP A 137 8.75 -9.78 -5.35
N VAL A 138 7.61 -9.29 -5.86
CA VAL A 138 6.35 -9.24 -5.12
C VAL A 138 5.43 -10.40 -5.50
N TYR A 139 5.01 -11.15 -4.48
CA TYR A 139 3.94 -12.14 -4.59
C TYR A 139 2.76 -11.69 -3.73
N ALA A 140 1.54 -11.79 -4.27
CA ALA A 140 0.34 -11.54 -3.50
C ALA A 140 -0.76 -12.53 -3.88
N THR A 141 -1.42 -13.08 -2.87
CA THR A 141 -2.63 -13.88 -3.10
C THR A 141 -3.81 -12.96 -3.40
N THR A 142 -4.59 -13.30 -4.43
CA THR A 142 -5.72 -12.49 -4.86
C THR A 142 -7.04 -13.25 -4.75
N GLY A 143 -8.04 -12.62 -4.14
CA GLY A 143 -9.40 -13.11 -4.06
C GLY A 143 -10.27 -12.53 -5.17
N PHE A 144 -10.21 -13.11 -6.37
CA PHE A 144 -11.14 -12.76 -7.45
C PHE A 144 -11.33 -13.92 -8.43
N LEU A 145 -12.57 -14.12 -8.91
CA LEU A 145 -12.86 -15.13 -9.92
C LEU A 145 -12.47 -14.61 -11.30
N SER A 146 -11.31 -15.03 -11.83
CA SER A 146 -10.93 -14.72 -13.21
C SER A 146 -11.59 -15.71 -14.17
N PHE A 147 -12.38 -15.20 -15.12
CA PHE A 147 -12.98 -16.04 -16.17
C PHE A 147 -11.98 -16.41 -17.27
N ASP A 148 -10.96 -15.58 -17.52
CA ASP A 148 -9.82 -15.87 -18.41
C ASP A 148 -8.50 -15.75 -17.64
N ARG A 149 -7.71 -16.83 -17.60
CA ARG A 149 -6.39 -16.84 -16.92
C ARG A 149 -5.37 -15.85 -17.51
N ARG A 150 -5.59 -15.36 -18.73
CA ARG A 150 -4.72 -14.37 -19.40
C ARG A 150 -5.18 -12.93 -19.16
N LYS A 151 -6.35 -12.76 -18.56
CA LYS A 151 -6.93 -11.47 -18.18
C LYS A 151 -7.47 -11.62 -16.77
N PRO A 152 -6.60 -11.55 -15.74
CA PRO A 152 -7.09 -11.45 -14.39
C PRO A 152 -8.01 -10.23 -14.32
N ASP A 153 -9.30 -10.47 -14.20
CA ASP A 153 -10.33 -9.44 -14.16
C ASP A 153 -10.45 -8.90 -12.74
N GLY A 154 -9.34 -8.61 -12.09
CA GLY A 154 -9.26 -8.20 -10.70
C GLY A 154 -8.36 -7.00 -10.52
#